data_AF-A0A380A6K0-F1
#
_entry.id   AF-A0A380A6K0-F1
#
_cell.length_a   1.000
_cell.length_b   1.000
_cell.length_c   1.000
_cell.angle_alpha   90.00
_cell.angle_beta   90.00
_cell.angle_gamma   90.00
#
_symmetry.space_group_name_H-M   'P 1'
#
loop_
_entity.id
_entity.type
_entity.pdbx_description
1 polymer ?
#
loop_
_entity_poly.entity_id
_entity_poly.type
_entity_poly.pdbx_seq_one_letter_code
_entity_poly.pdbx_strand_id
1 'polypeptide(L)'
;MVSVFDIFKIGIGPSSSHTVGPMKAGKQFIDDLIAHQQLQDTTRVVVDVYGSLSLTGKGHHTDIAIIMGLAGNLPHDVDIDSIPGFIRDVEQRGRLPLANGHHEVDFPQHGGMNFHGDNLPLHENGMRIRAFAGERLLHSKTYYSIGGGFIVDEEHFGQSAEAQRRCPTRSNRRTICSSIAKRPGCRCPAW
;
A
#
# COMPACT_ATOMS: atom_id res chain seq x y z
N MET A 1 -27.96 3.16 7.44
CA MET A 1 -27.58 3.16 6.01
C MET A 1 -26.18 3.73 5.95
N VAL A 2 -25.16 2.88 5.80
CA VAL A 2 -23.76 3.31 5.74
C VAL A 2 -23.50 3.80 4.32
N SER A 3 -23.14 5.07 4.18
CA SER A 3 -22.84 5.67 2.89
C SER A 3 -21.43 5.25 2.47
N VAL A 4 -21.21 4.94 1.19
CA VAL A 4 -19.86 4.66 0.65
C VAL A 4 -18.90 5.81 0.97
N PHE A 5 -19.41 7.04 1.12
CA PHE A 5 -18.64 8.20 1.56
C PHE A 5 -18.06 8.09 2.98
N ASP A 6 -18.57 7.23 3.86
CA ASP A 6 -18.00 7.00 5.19
C ASP A 6 -16.78 6.06 5.15
N ILE A 7 -16.56 5.34 4.04
CA ILE A 7 -15.34 4.56 3.78
C ILE A 7 -14.22 5.46 3.22
N PHE A 8 -14.56 6.61 2.62
CA PHE A 8 -13.63 7.44 1.83
C PHE A 8 -13.40 8.87 2.36
N LYS A 9 -13.94 9.24 3.52
CA LYS A 9 -13.60 10.53 4.15
C LYS A 9 -12.16 10.52 4.65
N ILE A 10 -11.29 11.02 3.78
CA ILE A 10 -9.83 11.22 3.89
C ILE A 10 -9.01 9.97 3.50
N GLY A 11 -9.08 9.59 2.21
CA GLY A 11 -8.07 8.76 1.54
C GLY A 11 -8.22 7.27 1.75
N ILE A 12 -9.07 6.64 0.92
CA ILE A 12 -9.31 5.19 0.79
C ILE A 12 -9.29 4.41 2.11
N GLY A 13 -10.46 4.15 2.69
CA GLY A 13 -10.71 3.18 3.74
C GLY A 13 -10.59 3.72 5.18
N PRO A 14 -11.34 3.16 6.15
CA PRO A 14 -11.33 3.58 7.57
C PRO A 14 -9.97 3.36 8.26
N SER A 15 -9.03 2.68 7.61
CA SER A 15 -7.68 2.42 8.11
C SER A 15 -6.67 2.47 6.97
N SER A 16 -5.88 3.54 6.89
CA SER A 16 -4.86 3.72 5.86
C SER A 16 -3.82 2.59 5.80
N SER A 17 -3.62 1.81 6.88
CA SER A 17 -2.72 0.65 6.86
C SER A 17 -3.30 -0.57 6.14
N HIS A 18 -4.63 -0.67 6.01
CA HIS A 18 -5.31 -1.83 5.43
C HIS A 18 -5.78 -1.58 3.99
N THR A 19 -5.63 -0.36 3.49
CA THR A 19 -6.07 0.04 2.15
C THR A 19 -5.01 0.85 1.40
N VAL A 20 -4.61 2.02 1.92
CA VAL A 20 -3.62 2.90 1.27
C VAL A 20 -2.26 2.21 1.16
N GLY A 21 -1.78 1.59 2.24
CA GLY A 21 -0.51 0.84 2.23
C GLY A 21 -0.52 -0.31 1.21
N PRO A 22 -1.46 -1.25 1.29
CA PRO A 22 -1.56 -2.36 0.34
C PRO A 22 -1.70 -1.95 -1.13
N MET A 23 -2.47 -0.90 -1.43
CA MET A 23 -2.54 -0.38 -2.80
C MET A 23 -1.21 0.18 -3.29
N LYS A 24 -0.50 0.94 -2.46
CA LYS A 24 0.85 1.43 -2.80
C LYS A 24 1.84 0.28 -3.00
N ALA A 25 1.77 -0.77 -2.19
CA ALA A 25 2.66 -1.93 -2.32
C ALA A 25 2.41 -2.66 -3.65
N GLY A 26 1.14 -2.82 -4.03
CA GLY A 26 0.77 -3.32 -5.35
C GLY A 26 1.36 -2.47 -6.47
N LYS A 27 1.18 -1.14 -6.41
CA LYS A 27 1.72 -0.23 -7.43
C LYS A 27 3.24 -0.27 -7.52
N GLN A 28 3.92 -0.23 -6.37
CA GLN A 28 5.38 -0.27 -6.31
C GLN A 28 5.93 -1.58 -6.88
N PHE A 29 5.28 -2.71 -6.61
CA PHE A 29 5.67 -4.00 -7.21
C PHE A 29 5.58 -4.00 -8.74
N ILE A 30 4.55 -3.37 -9.29
CA ILE A 30 4.40 -3.24 -10.76
C ILE A 30 5.45 -2.30 -11.34
N ASP A 31 5.75 -1.20 -10.65
CA ASP A 31 6.79 -0.27 -11.07
C ASP A 31 8.17 -0.96 -11.06
N ASP A 32 8.44 -1.80 -10.07
CA ASP A 32 9.65 -2.64 -10.00
C ASP A 32 9.72 -3.62 -11.18
N LEU A 33 8.61 -4.29 -11.53
CA LEU A 33 8.55 -5.17 -12.71
C LEU A 33 8.81 -4.43 -14.03
N ILE A 34 8.27 -3.21 -14.17
CA ILE A 34 8.50 -2.38 -15.36
C ILE A 34 9.97 -1.95 -15.43
N ALA A 35 10.53 -1.47 -14.31
CA ALA A 35 11.92 -1.03 -14.22
C ALA A 35 12.90 -2.17 -14.56
N HIS A 36 12.61 -3.40 -14.13
CA HIS A 36 13.39 -4.59 -14.47
C HIS A 36 13.06 -5.19 -15.85
N GLN A 37 12.14 -4.59 -16.62
CA GLN A 37 11.68 -5.09 -17.93
C GLN A 37 11.07 -6.50 -17.87
N GLN A 38 10.50 -6.88 -16.72
CA GLN A 38 9.92 -8.20 -16.47
C GLN A 38 8.38 -8.24 -16.64
N LEU A 39 7.73 -7.09 -16.83
CA LEU A 39 6.27 -7.01 -16.93
C LEU A 39 5.72 -7.92 -18.05
N GLN A 40 6.32 -7.86 -19.24
CA GLN A 40 5.85 -8.60 -20.42
C GLN A 40 6.08 -10.12 -20.32
N ASP A 41 7.08 -10.54 -19.54
CA ASP A 41 7.37 -11.96 -19.29
C ASP A 41 6.50 -12.56 -18.19
N THR A 42 5.81 -11.72 -17.40
CA THR A 42 4.99 -12.18 -16.28
C THR A 42 3.72 -12.83 -16.81
N THR A 43 3.49 -14.09 -16.49
CA THR A 43 2.26 -14.81 -16.87
C THR A 43 1.30 -14.94 -15.70
N ARG A 44 1.79 -14.88 -14.46
CA ARG A 44 0.99 -15.07 -13.24
C ARG A 44 1.52 -14.21 -12.10
N VAL A 45 0.59 -13.65 -11.32
CA VAL A 45 0.90 -12.96 -10.06
C VAL A 45 0.22 -13.68 -8.90
N VAL A 46 0.95 -13.82 -7.79
CA VAL A 46 0.44 -14.41 -6.55
C VAL A 46 0.70 -13.45 -5.40
N VAL A 47 -0.34 -13.17 -4.62
CA VAL A 47 -0.28 -12.32 -3.43
C VAL A 47 -0.53 -13.19 -2.21
N ASP A 48 0.40 -13.17 -1.26
CA ASP A 48 0.19 -13.72 0.08
C ASP A 48 0.02 -12.56 1.08
N VAL A 49 -1.05 -12.61 1.86
CA VAL A 49 -1.36 -11.63 2.92
C VAL A 49 -1.26 -12.32 4.27
N TYR A 50 -0.57 -11.68 5.23
CA TYR A 50 -0.23 -12.26 6.53
C TYR A 50 -0.80 -11.46 7.70
N GLY A 51 -0.93 -12.14 8.84
CA GLY A 51 -1.24 -11.58 10.15
C GLY A 51 -2.51 -10.73 10.22
N SER A 52 -2.45 -9.59 10.90
CA SER A 52 -3.62 -8.72 11.11
C SER A 52 -4.23 -8.22 9.79
N LEU A 53 -3.39 -8.02 8.76
CA LEU A 53 -3.83 -7.63 7.42
C LEU A 53 -4.68 -8.72 6.75
N SER A 54 -4.41 -9.99 7.07
CA SER A 54 -5.13 -11.15 6.57
C SER A 54 -6.47 -11.34 7.28
N LEU A 55 -6.50 -11.14 8.60
CA LEU A 55 -7.70 -11.27 9.44
C LEU A 55 -8.80 -10.28 9.05
N THR A 56 -8.42 -9.07 8.62
CA THR A 56 -9.35 -8.05 8.13
C THR A 56 -9.47 -8.03 6.60
N GLY A 57 -8.77 -8.91 5.88
CA GLY A 57 -8.56 -8.76 4.44
C GLY A 57 -9.58 -9.47 3.55
N LYS A 58 -10.18 -10.58 4.00
CA LYS A 58 -11.10 -11.37 3.17
C LYS A 58 -12.47 -10.67 3.04
N GLY A 59 -12.75 -10.11 1.87
CA GLY A 59 -14.02 -9.43 1.55
C GLY A 59 -14.17 -8.03 2.17
N HIS A 60 -13.07 -7.41 2.59
CA HIS A 60 -13.07 -6.19 3.41
C HIS A 60 -12.00 -5.16 3.01
N HIS A 61 -11.87 -4.90 1.70
CA HIS A 61 -11.16 -3.75 1.09
C HIS A 61 -9.65 -3.89 0.92
N THR A 62 -8.95 -4.74 1.69
CA THR A 62 -7.51 -4.96 1.48
C THR A 62 -7.22 -5.70 0.18
N ASP A 63 -8.02 -6.73 -0.12
CA ASP A 63 -8.00 -7.45 -1.38
C ASP A 63 -8.17 -6.52 -2.58
N ILE A 64 -9.22 -5.71 -2.55
CA ILE A 64 -9.54 -4.71 -3.56
C ILE A 64 -8.39 -3.71 -3.69
N ALA A 65 -7.86 -3.22 -2.58
CA ALA A 65 -6.76 -2.27 -2.58
C ALA A 65 -5.50 -2.82 -3.28
N ILE A 66 -5.12 -4.07 -2.98
CA ILE A 66 -3.97 -4.71 -3.61
C ILE A 66 -4.23 -4.90 -5.11
N ILE A 67 -5.41 -5.41 -5.49
CA ILE A 67 -5.79 -5.63 -6.89
C ILE A 67 -5.74 -4.32 -7.68
N MET A 68 -6.30 -3.23 -7.14
CA MET A 68 -6.26 -1.92 -7.78
C MET A 68 -4.83 -1.37 -7.90
N GLY A 69 -3.98 -1.61 -6.90
CA GLY A 69 -2.57 -1.26 -6.94
C GLY A 69 -1.80 -2.01 -8.03
N LEU A 70 -2.02 -3.33 -8.14
CA LEU A 70 -1.46 -4.18 -9.21
C LEU A 70 -1.98 -3.78 -10.60
N ALA A 71 -3.21 -3.30 -10.67
CA ALA A 71 -3.78 -2.72 -11.88
C ALA A 71 -3.14 -1.38 -12.26
N GLY A 72 -2.24 -0.82 -11.44
CA GLY A 72 -1.52 0.42 -11.74
C GLY A 72 -2.09 1.68 -11.08
N ASN A 73 -3.12 1.56 -10.24
CA ASN A 73 -3.76 2.70 -9.60
C ASN A 73 -3.02 3.15 -8.34
N LEU A 74 -3.12 4.45 -8.06
CA LEU A 74 -2.74 5.03 -6.78
C LEU A 74 -3.99 5.49 -6.02
N PRO A 75 -3.92 5.59 -4.66
CA PRO A 75 -5.09 5.94 -3.87
C PRO A 75 -5.76 7.28 -4.18
N HIS A 76 -5.05 8.20 -4.82
CA HIS A 76 -5.56 9.53 -5.18
C HIS A 76 -6.08 9.61 -6.62
N ASP A 77 -5.74 8.63 -7.47
CA ASP A 77 -6.05 8.64 -8.90
C ASP A 77 -7.15 7.64 -9.28
N VAL A 78 -7.59 6.81 -8.33
CA VAL A 78 -8.54 5.73 -8.60
C VAL A 78 -9.95 6.28 -8.81
N ASP A 79 -10.59 5.86 -9.90
CA ASP A 79 -12.02 6.08 -10.11
C ASP A 79 -12.82 5.09 -9.24
N ILE A 80 -13.33 5.60 -8.12
CA ILE A 80 -14.03 4.81 -7.09
C ILE A 80 -15.28 4.13 -7.65
N ASP A 81 -15.98 4.77 -8.58
CA ASP A 81 -17.24 4.25 -9.12
C ASP A 81 -17.01 3.04 -10.04
N SER A 82 -15.80 2.95 -10.63
CA SER A 82 -15.40 1.85 -11.51
C SER A 82 -14.96 0.58 -10.75
N ILE A 83 -14.54 0.70 -9.48
CA ILE A 83 -13.93 -0.39 -8.70
C ILE A 83 -14.82 -1.64 -8.65
N PRO A 84 -16.12 -1.56 -8.31
CA PRO A 84 -16.94 -2.77 -8.19
C PRO A 84 -17.10 -3.53 -9.51
N GLY A 85 -17.12 -2.81 -10.64
CA GLY A 85 -17.15 -3.42 -11.96
C GLY A 85 -15.83 -4.12 -12.29
N PHE A 86 -14.73 -3.42 -12.08
CA PHE A 86 -13.39 -3.94 -12.33
C PHE A 86 -13.08 -5.22 -11.54
N ILE A 87 -13.36 -5.22 -10.22
CA ILE A 87 -13.10 -6.39 -9.36
C ILE A 87 -13.92 -7.58 -9.81
N ARG A 88 -15.22 -7.39 -10.10
CA ARG A 88 -16.08 -8.45 -10.62
C ARG A 88 -15.54 -9.03 -11.91
N ASP A 89 -15.05 -8.20 -12.83
CA ASP A 89 -14.50 -8.65 -14.11
C ASP A 89 -13.19 -9.43 -13.92
N VAL A 90 -12.35 -9.06 -12.95
CA VAL A 90 -11.13 -9.82 -12.57
C VAL A 90 -11.51 -11.18 -11.99
N GLU A 91 -12.47 -11.22 -11.05
CA GLU A 91 -12.92 -12.46 -10.41
C GLU A 91 -13.57 -13.43 -11.41
N GLN A 92 -14.43 -12.92 -12.30
CA GLN A 92 -15.13 -13.74 -13.30
C GLN A 92 -14.19 -14.32 -14.36
N ARG A 93 -13.20 -13.53 -14.79
CA ARG A 93 -12.26 -13.96 -15.83
C ARG A 93 -11.08 -14.76 -15.26
N GLY A 94 -10.78 -14.58 -13.97
CA GLY A 94 -9.56 -15.11 -13.36
C GLY A 94 -8.29 -14.46 -13.93
N ARG A 95 -8.41 -13.21 -14.39
CA ARG A 95 -7.38 -12.50 -15.16
C ARG A 95 -7.28 -11.07 -14.68
N LEU A 96 -6.06 -10.63 -14.42
CA LEU A 96 -5.77 -9.30 -13.91
C LEU A 96 -5.01 -8.46 -14.95
N PRO A 97 -5.60 -7.37 -15.46
CA PRO A 97 -4.85 -6.38 -16.21
C PRO A 97 -3.90 -5.64 -15.27
N LEU A 98 -2.61 -5.66 -15.58
CA LEU A 98 -1.54 -4.98 -14.87
C LEU A 98 -1.21 -3.64 -15.52
N ALA A 99 -0.64 -2.74 -14.72
CA ALA A 99 -0.05 -1.49 -15.21
C ALA A 99 -0.99 -0.70 -16.14
N ASN A 100 -2.22 -0.42 -15.71
CA ASN A 100 -3.28 0.25 -16.46
C ASN A 100 -3.70 -0.47 -17.76
N GLY A 101 -3.67 -1.81 -17.74
CA GLY A 101 -4.08 -2.64 -18.88
C GLY A 101 -3.01 -2.85 -19.95
N HIS A 102 -1.76 -2.46 -19.69
CA HIS A 102 -0.64 -2.68 -20.60
C HIS A 102 -0.24 -4.16 -20.74
N HIS A 103 -0.58 -4.99 -19.75
CA HIS A 103 -0.34 -6.42 -19.78
C HIS A 103 -1.43 -7.17 -19.00
N GLU A 104 -1.69 -8.43 -19.32
CA GLU A 104 -2.67 -9.24 -18.60
C GLU A 104 -2.04 -10.54 -18.10
N VAL A 105 -2.34 -10.88 -16.85
CA VAL A 105 -1.79 -12.08 -16.18
C VAL A 105 -2.89 -12.96 -15.61
N ASP A 106 -2.56 -14.23 -15.43
CA ASP A 106 -3.41 -15.17 -14.69
C ASP A 106 -3.48 -14.74 -13.22
N PHE A 107 -4.71 -14.57 -12.73
CA PHE A 107 -5.03 -14.20 -11.36
C PHE A 107 -6.33 -14.91 -10.93
N PRO A 108 -6.27 -16.23 -10.70
CA PRO A 108 -7.44 -17.01 -10.37
C PRO A 108 -7.98 -16.64 -8.97
N GLN A 109 -9.30 -16.70 -8.81
CA GLN A 109 -9.98 -16.43 -7.53
C GLN A 109 -9.41 -17.31 -6.39
N HIS A 110 -9.04 -18.55 -6.72
CA HIS A 110 -8.32 -19.44 -5.82
C HIS A 110 -6.84 -19.49 -6.20
N GLY A 111 -5.96 -19.13 -5.26
CA GLY A 111 -4.51 -19.20 -5.45
C GLY A 111 -3.86 -17.91 -5.96
N GLY A 112 -4.62 -16.97 -6.53
CA GLY A 112 -4.11 -15.64 -6.90
C GLY A 112 -3.90 -14.74 -5.68
N MET A 113 -4.80 -14.83 -4.68
CA MET A 113 -4.66 -14.15 -3.40
C MET A 113 -4.89 -15.11 -2.24
N ASN A 114 -3.86 -15.28 -1.41
CA ASN A 114 -3.83 -16.22 -0.30
C ASN A 114 -3.76 -15.47 1.03
N PHE A 115 -4.62 -15.86 1.96
CA PHE A 115 -4.73 -15.25 3.29
C PHE A 115 -4.18 -16.24 4.32
N HIS A 116 -3.11 -15.85 5.00
CA HIS A 116 -2.43 -16.64 6.02
C HIS A 116 -2.74 -16.06 7.40
N GLY A 117 -3.06 -16.92 8.37
CA GLY A 117 -3.34 -16.48 9.75
C GLY A 117 -2.09 -16.14 10.55
N ASP A 118 -0.93 -16.60 10.08
CA ASP A 118 0.35 -16.41 10.75
C ASP A 118 0.96 -15.05 10.40
N ASN A 119 1.79 -14.53 11.30
CA ASN A 119 2.50 -13.26 11.10
C ASN A 119 3.86 -13.49 10.43
N LEU A 120 4.31 -12.51 9.65
CA LEU A 120 5.70 -12.47 9.22
C LEU A 120 6.63 -12.00 10.37
N PRO A 121 7.94 -12.30 10.32
CA PRO A 121 8.85 -12.08 11.45
C PRO A 121 8.99 -10.62 11.89
N LEU A 122 8.86 -9.69 10.94
CA LEU A 122 9.20 -8.28 11.16
C LEU A 122 8.01 -7.42 11.57
N HIS A 123 6.79 -7.74 11.11
CA HIS A 123 5.60 -6.97 11.41
C HIS A 123 4.31 -7.80 11.21
N GLU A 124 3.28 -7.49 11.97
CA GLU A 124 1.97 -8.17 11.92
C GLU A 124 1.20 -7.92 10.62
N ASN A 125 1.39 -6.76 10.00
CA ASN A 125 0.81 -6.42 8.69
C ASN A 125 1.80 -6.70 7.56
N GLY A 126 1.93 -7.97 7.19
CA GLY A 126 2.81 -8.41 6.11
C GLY A 126 2.05 -8.73 4.83
N MET A 127 2.64 -8.44 3.69
CA MET A 127 2.21 -8.99 2.40
C MET A 127 3.42 -9.35 1.56
N ARG A 128 3.29 -10.39 0.75
CA ARG A 128 4.32 -10.81 -0.20
C ARG A 128 3.71 -10.96 -1.58
N ILE A 129 4.28 -10.27 -2.56
CA ILE A 129 3.83 -10.28 -3.95
C ILE A 129 4.89 -10.98 -4.78
N ARG A 130 4.46 -11.92 -5.63
CA ARG A 130 5.31 -12.75 -6.46
C ARG A 130 4.81 -12.74 -7.91
N ALA A 131 5.73 -12.59 -8.85
CA ALA A 131 5.48 -12.65 -10.28
C ALA A 131 6.23 -13.83 -10.89
N PHE A 132 5.55 -14.53 -11.80
CA PHE A 132 6.06 -15.76 -12.42
C PHE A 132 5.97 -15.68 -13.95
N ALA A 133 6.91 -16.35 -14.62
CA ALA A 133 6.84 -16.75 -16.02
C ALA A 133 6.63 -18.27 -16.08
N GLY A 134 5.39 -18.71 -16.22
CA GLY A 134 5.00 -20.10 -15.97
C GLY A 134 5.27 -20.50 -14.52
N GLU A 135 6.22 -21.42 -14.34
CA GLU A 135 6.66 -21.90 -13.02
C GLU A 135 7.93 -21.19 -12.50
N ARG A 136 8.58 -20.39 -13.34
CA ARG A 136 9.79 -19.64 -12.95
C ARG A 136 9.41 -18.37 -12.19
N LEU A 137 9.91 -18.21 -10.97
CA LEU A 137 9.79 -16.96 -10.21
C LEU A 137 10.66 -15.88 -10.87
N LEU A 138 10.05 -14.76 -11.28
CA LEU A 138 10.74 -13.60 -11.86
C LEU A 138 11.12 -12.58 -10.79
N HIS A 139 10.17 -12.28 -9.92
CA HIS A 139 10.31 -11.26 -8.90
C HIS A 139 9.46 -11.62 -7.68
N SER A 140 9.99 -11.33 -6.50
CA SER A 140 9.33 -11.57 -5.22
C SER A 140 9.71 -10.46 -4.28
N LYS A 141 8.71 -9.79 -3.69
CA LYS A 141 8.96 -8.75 -2.70
C LYS A 141 8.00 -8.86 -1.53
N THR A 142 8.53 -8.61 -0.34
CA THR A 142 7.78 -8.58 0.91
C THR A 142 7.66 -7.14 1.38
N TYR A 143 6.42 -6.73 1.66
CA TYR A 143 6.06 -5.38 2.11
C TYR A 143 5.40 -5.46 3.48
N TYR A 144 5.69 -4.45 4.31
CA TYR A 144 5.09 -4.28 5.62
C TYR A 144 4.33 -2.96 5.70
N SER A 145 3.07 -3.03 6.13
CA SER A 145 2.24 -1.84 6.32
C SER A 145 2.30 -1.38 7.78
N ILE A 146 3.12 -0.36 8.05
CA ILE A 146 3.48 0.09 9.41
C ILE A 146 2.57 1.19 9.97
N GLY A 147 1.47 1.53 9.29
CA GLY A 147 0.55 2.59 9.73
C GLY A 147 0.66 3.89 8.91
N GLY A 148 -0.39 4.71 8.94
CA GLY A 148 -0.43 6.02 8.24
C GLY A 148 -0.39 5.97 6.71
N GLY A 149 -0.56 4.78 6.11
CA GLY A 149 -0.43 4.59 4.65
C GLY A 149 1.01 4.54 4.15
N PHE A 150 1.97 4.29 5.05
CA PHE A 150 3.37 4.02 4.72
C PHE A 150 3.59 2.51 4.56
N ILE A 151 4.43 2.16 3.60
CA ILE A 151 4.91 0.79 3.36
C ILE A 151 6.43 0.78 3.48
N VAL A 152 6.96 -0.32 3.98
CA VAL A 152 8.39 -0.56 4.06
C VAL A 152 8.68 -1.94 3.48
N ASP A 153 9.63 -1.98 2.57
CA ASP A 153 10.10 -3.24 1.99
C ASP A 153 10.97 -3.94 3.04
N GLU A 154 10.95 -5.28 3.05
CA GLU A 154 11.74 -6.08 4.00
C GLU A 154 13.22 -5.67 4.07
N GLU A 155 13.83 -5.38 2.92
CA GLU A 155 15.24 -4.95 2.82
C GLU A 155 15.50 -3.59 3.51
N HIS A 156 14.46 -2.77 3.67
CA HIS A 156 14.50 -1.44 4.29
C HIS A 156 13.88 -1.45 5.69
N PHE A 157 13.44 -2.60 6.20
CA PHE A 157 12.83 -2.69 7.52
C PHE A 157 13.87 -2.45 8.62
N GLY A 158 13.68 -1.40 9.42
CA GLY A 158 14.64 -0.99 10.45
C GLY A 158 15.74 -0.04 9.95
N GLN A 159 15.86 0.17 8.63
CA GLN A 159 16.57 1.32 8.10
C GLN A 159 15.61 2.50 8.20
N SER A 160 15.75 3.28 9.27
CA SER A 160 15.01 4.52 9.41
C SER A 160 15.20 5.30 8.10
N ALA A 161 14.12 5.84 7.54
CA ALA A 161 14.26 6.92 6.59
C ALA A 161 15.00 8.07 7.31
N GLU A 162 16.33 8.10 7.25
CA GLU A 162 17.16 9.29 7.44
C GLU A 162 16.95 10.24 6.25
N ALA A 163 15.69 10.47 5.91
CA ALA A 163 15.20 11.58 5.12
C ALA A 163 14.00 12.21 5.83
N GLN A 164 13.89 12.06 7.16
CA GLN A 164 13.17 13.04 7.95
C GLN A 164 14.02 14.32 7.95
N ARG A 165 13.61 15.28 7.11
CA ARG A 165 14.00 16.69 7.26
C ARG A 165 14.05 16.99 8.76
N ARG A 166 15.19 17.49 9.24
CA ARG A 166 15.31 18.14 10.55
C ARG A 166 14.26 19.25 10.60
N CYS A 167 13.06 18.92 11.08
CA CYS A 167 12.20 19.88 11.71
C CYS A 167 12.75 19.99 13.13
N PRO A 168 13.28 21.14 13.57
CA PRO A 168 13.79 21.27 14.92
C PRO A 168 12.59 21.27 15.86
N THR A 169 12.20 20.10 16.35
CA THR A 169 11.25 20.00 17.46
C THR A 169 11.99 20.48 18.70
N ARG A 170 11.61 21.68 19.15
CA ARG A 170 12.03 22.19 20.44
C ARG A 170 11.43 21.28 21.51
N SER A 171 12.33 20.59 22.20
CA SER A 171 12.07 19.69 23.31
C SER A 171 11.05 20.24 24.32
N ASN A 172 10.20 19.33 24.76
CA ASN A 172 9.18 19.46 25.80
C ASN A 172 9.83 19.81 27.15
N ARG A 173 9.53 20.99 27.68
CA ARG A 173 9.41 21.26 29.13
C ARG A 173 8.76 22.62 29.33
N ARG A 174 7.65 22.65 30.08
CA ARG A 174 7.26 23.82 30.88
C ARG A 174 8.53 24.37 31.52
N THR A 175 8.95 25.58 31.16
CA THR A 175 9.49 26.65 32.03
C THR A 175 9.95 27.79 31.11
N ILE A 176 9.64 29.03 31.51
CA ILE A 176 10.25 30.31 31.06
C ILE A 176 9.75 30.87 29.72
N CYS A 177 8.52 31.43 29.75
CA CYS A 177 8.25 32.66 29.01
C CYS A 177 8.94 33.81 29.76
N SER A 178 10.18 34.10 29.40
CA SER A 178 10.88 35.35 29.70
C SER A 178 12.23 35.31 28.97
N SER A 179 12.56 36.37 28.23
CA SER A 179 13.88 36.66 27.62
C SER A 179 14.13 36.39 26.12
N ILE A 180 13.12 36.39 25.24
CA ILE A 180 13.40 36.58 23.79
C ILE A 180 12.63 37.79 23.26
N ALA A 181 13.04 38.96 23.72
CA ALA A 181 12.86 40.22 23.00
C ALA A 181 14.27 40.74 22.68
N LYS A 182 14.74 40.48 21.45
CA LYS A 182 15.81 41.18 20.71
C LYS A 182 16.37 40.28 19.59
N ARG A 183 15.56 40.03 18.56
CA ARG A 183 16.06 39.76 17.20
C ARG A 183 15.10 40.41 16.20
N PRO A 184 15.57 41.30 15.31
CA PRO A 184 14.72 41.88 14.28
C PRO A 184 14.41 40.81 13.24
N GLY A 185 13.13 40.46 13.03
CA GLY A 185 12.70 39.61 11.92
C GLY A 185 11.66 38.52 12.21
N CYS A 186 11.35 38.19 13.47
CA CYS A 186 10.30 37.21 13.79
C CYS A 186 9.01 37.91 14.22
N ARG A 187 7.94 37.80 13.41
CA ARG A 187 6.57 38.08 13.86
C ARG A 187 5.92 36.77 14.31
N CYS A 188 5.38 36.75 15.53
CA CYS A 188 4.45 35.69 15.93
C CYS A 188 3.14 35.82 15.12
N PRO A 189 2.48 34.71 14.76
CA PRO A 189 1.12 34.78 14.25
C PRO A 189 0.20 35.32 15.36
N ALA A 190 -0.55 36.38 15.05
CA ALA A 190 -1.71 36.73 15.84
C ALA A 190 -2.82 35.74 15.46
N TRP A 191 -3.38 35.10 16.48
CA TRP A 191 -4.56 34.23 16.57
C TRP A 191 -5.35 33.96 15.28
#